data_AF-A0A1I4IQS3-F1
#
_entry.id   AF-A0A1I4IQS3-F1
#
_cell.length_a   1.000
_cell.length_b   1.000
_cell.length_c   1.000
_cell.angle_alpha   90.00
_cell.angle_beta   90.00
_cell.angle_gamma   90.00
#
_symmetry.space_group_name_H-M   'P 1'
#
loop_
_entity.id
_entity.type
_entity.pdbx_description
1 polymer ?
#
loop_
_entity_poly.entity_id
_entity_poly.type
_entity_poly.pdbx_seq_one_letter_code
_entity_poly.pdbx_strand_id
1 'polypeptide(L)' 'MSNDGVKIPAYIDEPPYVLFWRIDEVMPIGIAMVAGVLIAQLMVCLVVGFALARFYRRYCDNRPDGYLL' A
#
# COMPACT_ATOMS: atom_id res chain seq x y z
N MET A 1 -2.24 19.71 -38.40
CA MET A 1 -2.63 19.81 -36.98
C MET A 1 -2.08 18.57 -36.30
N SER A 2 -0.99 18.71 -35.54
CA SER A 2 -0.39 17.60 -34.79
C SER A 2 -1.36 17.20 -33.69
N ASN A 3 -1.84 15.96 -33.72
CA ASN A 3 -2.77 15.42 -32.73
C ASN A 3 -1.93 14.89 -31.56
N ASP A 4 -1.25 15.81 -30.87
CA ASP A 4 -0.47 15.50 -29.68
C ASP A 4 -1.47 15.29 -28.53
N GLY A 5 -2.04 14.08 -28.50
CA GLY A 5 -2.90 13.63 -27.41
C GLY A 5 -2.22 13.94 -26.08
N VAL A 6 -2.96 14.61 -25.20
CA VAL A 6 -2.48 14.96 -23.85
C VAL A 6 -2.01 13.67 -23.18
N LYS A 7 -0.69 13.53 -23.00
CA LYS A 7 -0.09 12.42 -22.26
C LYS A 7 -0.46 12.60 -20.79
N ILE A 8 -1.50 11.90 -20.35
CA ILE A 8 -1.87 11.85 -18.94
C ILE A 8 -0.75 11.10 -18.22
N PRO A 9 -0.08 11.70 -17.22
CA PRO A 9 0.99 11.04 -16.49
C PRO A 9 0.39 9.89 -15.67
N ALA A 10 0.88 8.67 -15.93
CA ALA A 10 0.44 7.44 -15.24
C ALA A 10 0.77 7.43 -13.73
N TYR A 11 1.63 8.35 -13.29
CA TYR A 11 2.21 8.37 -11.95
C TYR A 11 1.44 9.19 -10.92
N ILE A 12 0.30 9.81 -11.29
CA ILE A 12 -0.44 10.66 -10.33
C ILE A 12 -1.15 9.85 -9.25
N ASP A 13 -1.51 8.60 -9.57
CA ASP A 13 -2.20 7.68 -8.68
C ASP A 13 -1.24 6.71 -7.97
N GLU A 14 0.06 6.77 -8.29
CA GLU A 14 1.05 5.93 -7.65
C GLU A 14 1.32 6.42 -6.22
N PRO A 15 1.19 5.54 -5.22
CA PRO A 15 1.41 5.93 -3.84
C PRO A 15 2.88 6.24 -3.56
N PRO A 16 3.15 7.23 -2.70
CA PRO A 16 4.52 7.65 -2.40
C PRO A 16 5.32 6.56 -1.67
N TYR A 17 6.60 6.50 -1.98
CA TYR A 17 7.56 5.65 -1.29
C TYR A 17 8.11 6.36 -0.05
N VAL A 18 8.18 5.65 1.08
CA VAL A 18 8.76 6.10 2.34
C VAL A 18 10.04 5.30 2.60
N LEU A 19 11.18 5.98 2.65
CA LEU A 19 12.55 5.43 2.75
C LEU A 19 12.89 4.45 1.61
N PHE A 20 12.26 3.28 1.55
CA PHE A 20 12.41 2.22 0.54
C PHE A 20 11.13 1.37 0.36
N TRP A 21 10.02 1.69 1.03
CA TRP A 21 8.77 0.92 1.02
C TRP A 21 7.59 1.78 0.56
N ARG A 22 6.58 1.16 -0.05
CA ARG A 22 5.34 1.87 -0.44
C ARG A 22 4.56 2.24 0.80
N ILE A 23 4.01 3.46 0.88
CA ILE A 23 3.29 3.93 2.07
C ILE A 23 2.11 3.01 2.46
N ASP A 24 1.47 2.41 1.46
CA ASP A 24 0.35 1.47 1.57
C ASP A 24 0.76 0.15 2.24
N GLU A 25 2.05 -0.19 2.18
CA GLU A 25 2.61 -1.36 2.86
C GLU A 25 2.96 -1.04 4.31
N VAL A 26 3.44 0.18 4.57
CA VAL A 26 3.87 0.63 5.89
C VAL A 26 2.67 0.98 6.79
N MET A 27 1.59 1.53 6.21
CA MET A 27 0.37 1.93 6.90
C MET A 27 -0.24 0.82 7.79
N PRO A 28 -0.57 -0.38 7.28
CA PRO A 28 -1.18 -1.43 8.10
C PRO A 28 -0.26 -1.93 9.22
N ILE A 29 1.06 -1.96 8.98
CA ILE A 29 2.05 -2.33 10.01
C ILE A 29 2.12 -1.26 11.10
N GLY A 30 2.18 0.02 10.71
CA GLY A 30 2.19 1.15 11.63
C GLY A 30 0.94 1.21 12.51
N ILE A 31 -0.24 1.05 11.91
CA ILE A 31 -1.52 1.03 12.64
C ILE A 31 -1.57 -0.14 13.63
N ALA A 32 -1.18 -1.35 13.20
CA ALA A 32 -1.16 -2.52 14.06
C ALA A 32 -0.15 -2.40 15.21
N MET A 33 0.99 -1.74 14.97
CA MET A 33 1.99 -1.48 16.00
C MET A 33 1.45 -0.50 17.05
N VAL A 34 0.85 0.62 16.64
CA VAL A 34 0.22 1.58 17.57
C VAL A 34 -0.90 0.91 18.36
N ALA A 35 -1.78 0.16 17.71
CA ALA A 35 -2.85 -0.59 18.38
C ALA A 35 -2.31 -1.64 19.37
N GLY A 36 -1.24 -2.35 18.99
CA GLY A 36 -0.61 -3.37 19.83
C GLY A 36 0.04 -2.81 21.09
N VAL A 37 0.61 -1.60 21.03
CA VAL A 37 1.11 -0.88 22.20
C VAL A 37 -0.03 -0.52 23.14
N LEU A 38 -1.16 -0.03 22.61
CA LEU A 38 -2.33 0.36 23.43
C LEU A 38 -2.97 -0.83 24.17
N ILE A 39 -2.91 -2.03 23.61
CA ILE A 39 -3.51 -3.26 24.17
C ILE A 39 -2.48 -4.06 24.99
N ALA A 40 -1.22 -3.62 25.08
CA ALA A 40 -0.09 -4.33 25.68
C ALA A 40 0.12 -5.77 25.12
N GLN A 41 -0.34 -6.00 23.89
CA GLN A 41 -0.34 -7.30 23.20
C GLN A 41 0.35 -7.17 21.84
N LEU A 42 1.54 -6.58 21.85
CA LEU A 42 2.27 -6.19 20.64
C LEU A 42 2.57 -7.36 19.70
N MET A 43 2.91 -8.54 20.23
CA MET A 43 3.18 -9.73 19.42
C MET A 43 1.94 -10.21 18.66
N VAL A 44 0.78 -10.25 19.31
CA VAL A 44 -0.47 -10.69 18.68
C VAL A 44 -0.91 -9.68 17.63
N CYS A 45 -0.84 -8.38 17.94
CA CYS A 45 -1.16 -7.32 17.00
C CYS A 45 -0.19 -7.28 15.81
N LEU A 46 1.10 -7.59 15.99
CA LEU A 46 2.04 -7.68 14.87
C LEU A 46 1.69 -8.84 13.92
N VAL A 47 1.34 -10.01 14.45
CA VAL A 47 0.94 -11.16 13.62
C VAL A 47 -0.34 -10.84 12.85
N VAL A 48 -1.34 -10.24 13.51
CA VAL A 48 -2.59 -9.83 12.89
C VAL A 48 -2.36 -8.71 11.86
N GLY A 49 -1.54 -7.72 12.20
CA GLY A 49 -1.15 -6.62 11.31
C GLY A 49 -0.38 -7.10 10.09
N PHE A 50 0.50 -8.08 10.24
CA PHE A 50 1.21 -8.69 9.12
C PHE A 50 0.28 -9.50 8.21
N ALA A 51 -0.66 -10.25 8.80
CA ALA A 51 -1.69 -10.95 8.04
C ALA A 51 -2.58 -9.96 7.27
N LEU A 52 -3.03 -8.88 7.91
CA LEU A 52 -3.78 -7.78 7.29
C LEU A 52 -2.97 -7.11 6.18
N ALA A 53 -1.69 -6.83 6.38
CA ALA A 53 -0.82 -6.26 5.35
C ALA A 53 -0.66 -7.21 4.15
N ARG A 54 -0.68 -8.53 4.37
CA ARG A 54 -0.66 -9.52 3.28
C ARG A 54 -1.99 -9.60 2.53
N PHE A 55 -3.10 -9.51 3.23
CA PHE A 55 -4.43 -9.42 2.60
C PHE A 55 -4.64 -8.10 1.86
N TYR A 56 -4.21 -6.99 2.45
CA TYR A 56 -4.26 -5.67 1.85
C TYR A 56 -3.43 -5.63 0.57
N ARG A 57 -2.21 -6.17 0.59
CA ARG A 57 -1.42 -6.41 -0.63
C ARG A 57 -2.19 -7.24 -1.65
N ARG A 58 -2.77 -8.36 -1.25
CA ARG A 58 -3.52 -9.24 -2.17
C ARG A 58 -4.74 -8.56 -2.79
N TYR A 59 -5.38 -7.64 -2.07
CA TYR A 59 -6.53 -6.87 -2.54
C TYR A 59 -6.10 -5.70 -3.44
N CYS A 60 -4.99 -5.03 -3.11
CA CYS A 60 -4.44 -3.93 -3.89
C CYS A 60 -3.77 -4.43 -5.18
N ASP A 61 -3.00 -5.54 -5.12
CA ASP A 61 -2.46 -6.26 -6.30
C ASP A 61 -3.56 -6.80 -7.21
N ASN A 62 -4.79 -6.97 -6.70
CA ASN A 62 -5.94 -7.34 -7.52
C ASN A 62 -6.50 -6.16 -8.34
N ARG A 63 -5.91 -4.97 -8.19
CA ARG A 63 -5.90 -3.91 -9.21
C ARG A 63 -4.58 -4.06 -9.98
N PRO A 64 -4.56 -4.82 -11.08
CA PRO A 64 -3.38 -4.88 -11.92
C PRO A 64 -3.25 -3.51 -12.59
N ASP A 65 -2.43 -2.64 -12.01
CA ASP A 65 -1.95 -1.47 -12.72
C ASP A 65 -1.05 -1.99 -13.87
N GLY A 66 -1.64 -2.07 -15.06
CA GLY A 66 -0.89 -2.04 -16.33
C GLY A 66 -0.51 -3.35 -17.02
N TYR A 67 -1.21 -4.49 -16.85
CA TYR A 67 -1.03 -5.62 -17.80
C TYR A 67 -1.93 -5.55 -19.04
N LEU A 68 -2.65 -4.45 -19.27
CA LEU A 68 -3.54 -4.29 -20.43
C LEU A 68 -3.39 -2.94 -21.16
N LEU A 69 -2.15 -2.47 -21.37
CA LEU A 69 -1.84 -1.47 -22.41
C LEU A 69 -0.49 -1.77 -23.07
#